data_AF-A0AA41SFT0-F1
#
_entry.id   AF-A0AA41SFT0-F1
#
_cell.length_a   1.000
_cell.length_b   1.000
_cell.length_c   1.000
_cell.angle_alpha   90.00
_cell.angle_beta   90.00
_cell.angle_gamma   90.00
#
_symmetry.space_group_name_H-M   'P 1'
#
loop_
_entity.id
_entity.type
_entity.pdbx_description
1 polymer ?
#
loop_
_entity_poly.entity_id
_entity_poly.type
_entity_poly.pdbx_seq_one_letter_code
_entity_poly.pdbx_strand_id
1 'polypeptide(L)'
;MALRFPRFSQGLAQDPTTRRIWFGIATAHDFESHDDITEERLYQNIFASHFGQLAIIFLWTSGNLFHVAWQGNFESWVKDPLHVRPIAHAIWDPHFGQPAVEAFTRGGALGPVNIAYSGVYQWWYTIGLRTNEDLYTGALFLLSLYNGMEITSYILGIAWFLDFFCKKFSPMGVLGHCEV
;
A
#
# COMPACT_ATOMS: atom_id res chain seq x y z
N MET A 1 12.43 -28.06 19.87
CA MET A 1 11.22 -27.47 19.25
C MET A 1 11.68 -26.17 18.58
N ALA A 2 11.80 -26.13 17.25
CA ALA A 2 12.18 -24.90 16.55
C ALA A 2 11.02 -23.90 16.60
N LEU A 3 11.32 -22.62 16.84
CA LEU A 3 10.30 -21.57 16.93
C LEU A 3 9.77 -21.24 15.51
N ARG A 4 8.49 -20.85 15.40
CA ARG A 4 7.84 -20.62 14.08
C ARG A 4 8.44 -19.49 13.23
N PHE A 5 9.19 -18.56 13.83
CA PHE A 5 9.76 -17.40 13.14
C PHE A 5 11.29 -17.33 13.35
N PRO A 6 12.06 -16.96 12.31
CA PRO A 6 11.66 -16.78 10.91
C PRO A 6 11.46 -18.13 10.18
N ARG A 7 10.39 -18.25 9.39
CA ARG A 7 10.11 -19.49 8.63
C ARG A 7 11.13 -19.76 7.52
N PHE A 8 11.69 -18.70 6.95
CA PHE A 8 12.58 -18.73 5.79
C PHE A 8 14.05 -19.01 6.16
N SER A 9 14.39 -19.13 7.45
CA SER A 9 15.75 -19.49 7.90
C SER A 9 15.68 -20.34 9.17
N GLN A 10 15.90 -21.65 9.03
CA GLN A 10 15.95 -22.62 10.12
C GLN A 10 17.10 -22.33 11.08
N GLY A 11 18.24 -21.87 10.56
CA GLY A 11 19.39 -21.47 11.37
C GLY A 11 19.05 -20.32 12.33
N LEU A 12 18.34 -19.30 11.84
CA LEU A 12 17.84 -18.22 12.70
C LEU A 12 16.71 -18.68 13.61
N ALA A 13 15.79 -19.54 13.14
CA ALA A 13 14.67 -20.04 13.93
C ALA A 13 15.10 -20.85 15.18
N GLN A 14 16.30 -21.43 15.15
CA GLN A 14 16.91 -22.17 16.25
C GLN A 14 17.65 -21.28 17.25
N ASP A 15 17.92 -20.01 16.92
CA ASP A 15 18.60 -19.07 17.81
C ASP A 15 17.69 -18.76 19.03
N PRO A 16 18.11 -19.11 20.26
CA PRO A 16 17.29 -18.94 21.46
C PRO A 16 17.27 -17.48 21.97
N THR A 17 18.07 -16.59 21.40
CA THR A 17 18.24 -15.22 21.88
C THR A 17 17.27 -14.24 21.19
N THR A 18 17.24 -12.99 21.67
CA THR A 18 16.50 -11.90 21.00
C THR A 18 17.10 -11.51 19.66
N ARG A 19 18.35 -11.91 19.35
CA ARG A 19 19.00 -11.70 18.04
C ARG A 19 18.16 -12.26 16.90
N ARG A 20 17.51 -13.40 17.12
CA ARG A 20 16.60 -14.05 16.18
C ARG A 20 15.55 -13.08 15.62
N ILE A 21 14.96 -12.25 16.48
CA ILE A 21 13.88 -11.34 16.09
C ILE A 21 14.42 -10.26 15.16
N TRP A 22 15.52 -9.62 15.56
CA TRP A 22 16.13 -8.54 14.79
C TRP A 22 16.63 -9.02 13.43
N PHE A 23 17.36 -10.14 13.40
CA PHE A 23 17.86 -10.70 12.14
C PHE A 23 16.72 -11.21 11.26
N GLY A 24 15.70 -11.83 11.84
CA GLY A 24 14.52 -12.25 11.09
C GLY A 24 13.75 -11.09 10.45
N ILE A 25 13.76 -9.89 11.03
CA ILE A 25 13.17 -8.70 10.38
C ILE A 25 14.14 -8.15 9.31
N ALA A 26 15.43 -8.05 9.63
CA ALA A 26 16.43 -7.46 8.75
C ALA A 26 16.63 -8.24 7.44
N THR A 27 16.52 -9.58 7.47
CA THR A 27 16.75 -10.44 6.29
C THR A 27 15.44 -10.92 5.65
N ALA A 28 14.29 -10.34 6.02
CA ALA A 28 12.99 -10.76 5.51
C ALA A 28 12.84 -10.60 3.99
N HIS A 29 13.45 -9.55 3.43
CA HIS A 29 13.42 -9.26 1.98
C HIS A 29 14.73 -9.64 1.26
N ASP A 30 15.69 -10.23 1.97
CA ASP A 30 16.90 -10.81 1.38
C ASP A 30 16.61 -12.23 0.89
N PHE A 31 15.82 -12.33 -0.18
CA PHE A 31 15.27 -13.60 -0.66
C PHE A 31 16.34 -14.61 -1.11
N GLU A 32 17.51 -14.14 -1.57
CA GLU A 32 18.63 -15.01 -1.98
C GLU A 32 19.23 -15.76 -0.79
N SER A 33 19.15 -15.19 0.41
CA SER A 33 19.64 -15.80 1.65
C SER A 33 18.68 -16.81 2.28
N HIS A 34 17.47 -16.98 1.72
CA HIS A 34 16.45 -17.87 2.30
C HIS A 34 16.76 -19.34 2.02
N ASP A 35 16.43 -20.19 2.99
CA ASP A 35 16.66 -21.64 2.87
C ASP A 35 15.92 -22.22 1.65
N ASP A 36 16.60 -23.08 0.89
CA ASP A 36 16.07 -23.81 -0.28
C ASP A 36 15.45 -22.91 -1.38
N ILE A 37 15.91 -21.66 -1.53
CA ILE A 37 15.45 -20.77 -2.59
C ILE A 37 16.02 -21.21 -3.96
N THR A 38 15.16 -21.29 -4.97
CA THR A 38 15.55 -21.49 -6.38
C THR A 38 15.44 -20.18 -7.13
N GLU A 39 16.16 -20.03 -8.24
CA GLU A 39 16.10 -18.83 -9.09
C GLU A 39 14.66 -18.53 -9.55
N GLU A 40 13.91 -19.54 -9.96
CA GLU A 40 12.50 -19.40 -10.35
C GLU A 40 11.65 -18.82 -9.21
N ARG A 41 11.79 -19.35 -7.99
CA ARG A 41 11.04 -18.91 -6.82
C ARG A 41 11.45 -17.53 -6.34
N LEU A 42 12.74 -17.19 -6.49
CA LEU A 42 13.25 -15.86 -6.23
C LEU A 42 12.54 -14.82 -7.11
N TYR A 43 12.52 -15.03 -8.43
CA TYR A 43 11.85 -14.11 -9.36
C TYR A 43 10.34 -14.04 -9.13
N GLN A 44 9.69 -15.16 -8.79
CA GLN A 44 8.26 -15.16 -8.43
C GLN A 44 7.98 -14.28 -7.20
N ASN A 45 8.77 -14.43 -6.13
CA ASN A 45 8.62 -13.62 -4.92
C ASN A 45 8.85 -12.14 -5.20
N ILE A 46 9.87 -11.80 -6.00
CA ILE A 46 10.16 -10.43 -6.41
C ILE A 46 8.99 -9.85 -7.21
N PHE A 47 8.50 -10.59 -8.21
CA PHE A 47 7.42 -10.12 -9.07
C PHE A 47 6.12 -9.90 -8.28
N ALA A 48 5.72 -10.84 -7.41
CA ALA A 48 4.57 -10.67 -6.53
C ALA A 48 4.74 -9.48 -5.56
N SER A 49 5.96 -9.27 -5.04
CA SER A 49 6.27 -8.13 -4.16
C SER A 49 6.12 -6.78 -4.88
N HIS A 50 6.46 -6.70 -6.18
CA HIS A 50 6.22 -5.48 -6.97
C HIS A 50 4.73 -5.13 -7.06
N PHE A 51 3.85 -6.12 -7.26
CA PHE A 51 2.41 -5.87 -7.26
C PHE A 51 1.90 -5.41 -5.89
N GLY A 52 2.40 -6.01 -4.80
CA GLY A 52 2.09 -5.52 -3.44
C GLY A 52 2.55 -4.08 -3.22
N GLN A 53 3.74 -3.71 -3.70
CA GLN A 53 4.23 -2.33 -3.62
C GLN A 53 3.37 -1.36 -4.45
N LEU A 54 2.98 -1.75 -5.66
CA LEU A 54 2.08 -0.94 -6.50
C LEU A 54 0.70 -0.77 -5.84
N ALA A 55 0.17 -1.83 -5.22
CA ALA A 55 -1.08 -1.77 -4.47
C ALA A 55 -1.00 -0.72 -3.35
N ILE A 56 0.05 -0.75 -2.54
CA ILE A 56 0.28 0.24 -1.47
C ILE A 56 0.34 1.67 -2.03
N ILE A 57 0.99 1.90 -3.18
CA ILE A 57 1.04 3.21 -3.83
C ILE A 57 -0.37 3.68 -4.25
N PHE A 58 -1.18 2.81 -4.83
CA PHE A 58 -2.56 3.15 -5.21
C PHE A 58 -3.43 3.44 -3.99
N LEU A 59 -3.31 2.64 -2.92
CA LEU A 59 -4.03 2.87 -1.67
C LEU A 59 -3.62 4.21 -1.04
N TRP A 60 -2.31 4.51 -1.00
CA TRP A 60 -1.80 5.79 -0.49
C TRP A 60 -2.34 6.97 -1.30
N THR A 61 -2.31 6.89 -2.64
CA THR A 61 -2.81 7.96 -3.52
C THR A 61 -4.33 8.12 -3.38
N SER A 62 -5.07 7.01 -3.27
CA SER A 62 -6.51 6.98 -3.00
C SER A 62 -6.84 7.67 -1.67
N GLY A 63 -6.08 7.36 -0.61
CA GLY A 63 -6.24 7.99 0.70
C GLY A 63 -6.04 9.51 0.66
N ASN A 64 -5.03 10.00 -0.07
CA ASN A 64 -4.81 11.44 -0.24
C ASN A 64 -6.02 12.12 -0.90
N LEU A 65 -6.54 11.57 -2.00
CA LEU A 65 -7.73 12.09 -2.68
C LEU A 65 -8.95 12.06 -1.75
N PHE A 66 -9.18 10.94 -1.06
CA PHE A 66 -10.32 10.75 -0.17
C PHE A 66 -10.32 11.73 0.99
N HIS A 67 -9.19 11.89 1.68
CA HIS A 67 -9.09 12.83 2.80
C HIS A 67 -9.36 14.28 2.36
N VAL A 68 -8.86 14.68 1.19
CA VAL A 68 -9.12 16.04 0.67
C VAL A 68 -10.56 16.20 0.20
N ALA A 69 -11.15 15.19 -0.46
CA ALA A 69 -12.54 15.22 -0.89
C ALA A 69 -13.52 15.32 0.30
N TRP A 70 -13.21 14.64 1.41
CA TRP A 70 -14.11 14.56 2.57
C TRP A 70 -13.88 15.67 3.59
N GLN A 71 -12.63 15.96 3.93
CA GLN A 71 -12.25 16.85 5.04
C GLN A 71 -11.46 18.08 4.59
N GLY A 72 -11.08 18.13 3.31
CA GLY A 72 -10.34 19.25 2.74
C GLY A 72 -11.22 20.43 2.36
N ASN A 73 -10.59 21.45 1.80
CA ASN A 73 -11.24 22.66 1.31
C ASN A 73 -10.99 22.87 -0.19
N PHE A 74 -10.89 21.79 -0.97
CA PHE A 74 -10.48 21.82 -2.38
C PHE A 74 -11.31 22.79 -3.23
N GLU A 75 -12.64 22.73 -3.15
CA GLU A 75 -13.51 23.63 -3.92
C GLU A 75 -13.37 25.11 -3.52
N SER A 76 -13.12 25.39 -2.23
CA SER A 76 -12.83 26.75 -1.76
C SER A 76 -11.46 27.21 -2.24
N TRP A 77 -10.47 26.32 -2.21
CA TRP A 77 -9.11 26.58 -2.68
C TRP A 77 -9.07 26.84 -4.19
N VAL A 78 -9.83 26.08 -4.99
CA VAL A 78 -9.95 26.26 -6.45
C VAL A 78 -10.45 27.67 -6.82
N LYS A 79 -11.30 28.28 -5.97
CA LYS A 79 -11.84 29.64 -6.20
C LYS A 79 -10.82 30.74 -5.89
N ASP A 80 -9.95 30.53 -4.91
CA ASP A 80 -8.88 31.49 -4.55
C ASP A 80 -7.59 30.77 -4.12
N PRO A 81 -6.82 30.24 -5.10
CA PRO A 81 -5.65 29.40 -4.83
C PRO A 81 -4.48 30.13 -4.16
N LEU A 82 -4.48 31.47 -4.20
CA LEU A 82 -3.37 32.29 -3.71
C LEU A 82 -3.51 32.63 -2.23
N HIS A 83 -4.74 32.73 -1.70
CA HIS A 83 -4.97 33.13 -0.31
C HIS A 83 -5.54 32.00 0.56
N VAL A 84 -6.27 31.05 -0.04
CA VAL A 84 -6.78 29.89 0.70
C VAL A 84 -5.64 28.90 0.92
N ARG A 85 -5.44 28.48 2.18
CA ARG A 85 -4.45 27.46 2.51
C ARG A 85 -5.08 26.07 2.34
N PRO A 86 -4.44 25.16 1.60
CA PRO A 86 -4.99 23.82 1.35
C PRO A 86 -4.99 22.97 2.62
N ILE A 87 -6.06 22.22 2.85
CA ILE A 87 -6.22 21.33 4.01
C ILE A 87 -5.85 19.90 3.63
N ALA A 88 -5.00 19.24 4.42
CA ALA A 88 -4.65 17.84 4.22
C ALA A 88 -5.77 16.91 4.72
N HIS A 89 -6.06 16.96 6.02
CA HIS A 89 -7.10 16.18 6.69
C HIS A 89 -7.44 16.84 8.04
N ALA A 90 -8.56 16.42 8.63
CA ALA A 90 -8.95 16.83 9.98
C ALA A 90 -8.05 16.18 11.04
N ILE A 91 -7.84 16.86 12.16
CA ILE A 91 -7.15 16.33 13.32
C ILE A 91 -8.19 15.83 14.32
N TRP A 92 -8.03 14.59 14.75
CA TRP A 92 -8.80 14.01 15.85
C TRP A 92 -7.85 13.47 16.91
N ASP A 93 -7.52 14.31 17.89
CA ASP A 93 -6.67 13.94 19.03
C ASP A 93 -7.39 14.26 20.35
N PRO A 94 -7.84 13.24 21.10
CA PRO A 94 -8.53 13.41 22.38
C PRO A 94 -7.70 14.11 23.47
N HIS A 95 -6.38 14.17 23.32
CA HIS A 95 -5.49 14.82 24.28
C HIS A 95 -5.39 16.34 24.08
N PHE A 96 -5.98 16.89 23.01
CA PHE A 96 -5.95 18.32 22.76
C PHE A 96 -6.78 19.07 23.80
N GLY A 97 -6.10 19.96 24.55
CA GLY A 97 -6.79 20.99 25.31
C GLY A 97 -7.39 22.06 24.39
N GLN A 98 -8.33 22.84 24.92
CA GLN A 98 -9.00 23.91 24.17
C GLN A 98 -8.05 24.86 23.41
N PRO A 99 -6.91 25.31 23.98
CA PRO A 99 -5.99 26.17 23.25
C PRO A 99 -5.37 25.50 22.01
N ALA A 100 -5.15 24.19 22.03
CA ALA A 100 -4.64 23.45 20.88
C ALA A 100 -5.73 23.31 19.81
N VAL A 101 -6.97 23.01 20.21
CA VAL A 101 -8.12 22.97 19.29
C VAL A 101 -8.25 24.29 18.53
N GLU A 102 -8.21 25.42 19.25
CA GLU A 102 -8.27 26.76 18.64
C GLU A 102 -7.05 27.03 17.76
N ALA A 103 -5.85 26.69 18.22
CA ALA A 103 -4.62 26.91 17.47
C ALA A 103 -4.56 26.11 16.17
N PHE A 104 -5.16 24.92 16.09
CA PHE A 104 -5.19 24.08 14.88
C PHE A 104 -6.45 24.27 14.03
N THR A 105 -7.45 25.00 14.52
CA THR A 105 -8.62 25.40 13.73
C THR A 105 -8.23 26.56 12.80
N ARG A 106 -7.67 26.22 11.64
CA ARG A 106 -7.11 27.15 10.65
C ARG A 106 -7.75 26.96 9.27
N GLY A 107 -7.46 27.88 8.34
CA GLY A 107 -7.85 27.73 6.92
C GLY A 107 -9.36 27.82 6.65
N GLY A 108 -10.12 28.45 7.56
CA GLY A 108 -11.57 28.57 7.46
C GLY A 108 -12.34 27.29 7.83
N ALA A 109 -11.67 26.29 8.40
CA ALA A 109 -12.29 25.05 8.85
C ALA A 109 -13.08 25.25 10.16
N LEU A 110 -14.09 24.38 10.37
CA LEU A 110 -14.91 24.36 11.59
C LEU A 110 -14.23 23.68 12.79
N GLY A 111 -13.04 23.10 12.59
CA GLY A 111 -12.29 22.42 13.63
C GLY A 111 -10.82 22.23 13.28
N PRO A 112 -10.08 21.50 14.12
CA PRO A 112 -8.64 21.29 13.96
C PRO A 112 -8.30 20.59 12.63
N VAL A 113 -7.38 21.17 11.88
CA VAL A 113 -6.95 20.64 10.57
C VAL A 113 -5.44 20.79 10.36
N ASN A 114 -4.87 19.91 9.54
CA ASN A 114 -3.51 20.05 9.05
C ASN A 114 -3.49 20.80 7.71
N ILE A 115 -2.56 21.74 7.55
CA ILE A 115 -2.32 22.41 6.26
C ILE A 115 -1.47 21.50 5.38
N ALA A 116 -1.88 21.32 4.13
CA ALA A 116 -1.15 20.51 3.16
C ALA A 116 0.04 21.27 2.56
N TYR A 117 1.19 20.62 2.53
CA TYR A 117 2.41 21.12 1.88
C TYR A 117 2.94 20.19 0.79
N SER A 118 2.21 19.13 0.46
CA SER A 118 2.60 18.11 -0.54
C SER A 118 2.45 18.57 -2.00
N GLY A 119 1.76 19.69 -2.26
CA GLY A 119 1.55 20.20 -3.62
C GLY A 119 0.42 19.53 -4.40
N VAL A 120 -0.32 18.59 -3.78
CA VAL A 120 -1.34 17.79 -4.47
C VAL A 120 -2.54 18.62 -4.96
N TYR A 121 -2.90 19.70 -4.24
CA TYR A 121 -3.97 20.61 -4.67
C TYR A 121 -3.63 21.27 -6.02
N GLN A 122 -2.39 21.78 -6.15
CA GLN A 122 -1.88 22.41 -7.36
C GLN A 122 -1.84 21.42 -8.52
N TRP A 123 -1.36 20.20 -8.26
CA TRP A 123 -1.32 19.14 -9.26
C TRP A 123 -2.72 18.79 -9.78
N TRP A 124 -3.65 18.46 -8.87
CA TRP A 124 -5.04 18.08 -9.21
C TRP A 124 -5.79 19.19 -9.93
N TYR A 125 -5.60 20.43 -9.50
CA TYR A 125 -6.14 21.59 -10.19
C TYR A 125 -5.57 21.73 -11.61
N THR A 126 -4.28 21.49 -11.81
CA THR A 126 -3.64 21.63 -13.12
C THR A 126 -4.13 20.57 -14.10
N ILE A 127 -4.36 19.34 -13.64
CA ILE A 127 -4.89 18.24 -14.49
C ILE A 127 -6.41 18.31 -14.72
N GLY A 128 -7.10 19.29 -14.11
CA GLY A 128 -8.49 19.62 -14.43
C GLY A 128 -9.53 19.27 -13.36
N LEU A 129 -9.15 18.75 -12.18
CA LEU A 129 -10.11 18.45 -11.11
C LEU A 129 -10.61 19.75 -10.46
N ARG A 130 -11.92 19.86 -10.19
CA ARG A 130 -12.53 21.10 -9.70
C ARG A 130 -13.44 20.89 -8.50
N THR A 131 -14.03 19.70 -8.38
CA THR A 131 -15.03 19.39 -7.34
C THR A 131 -14.53 18.31 -6.39
N ASN A 132 -15.15 18.23 -5.22
CA ASN A 132 -14.91 17.12 -4.29
C ASN A 132 -15.39 15.79 -4.88
N GLU A 133 -16.40 15.80 -5.74
CA GLU A 133 -16.90 14.62 -6.44
C GLU A 133 -15.86 14.05 -7.42
N ASP A 134 -15.11 14.90 -8.13
CA ASP A 134 -14.00 14.49 -9.00
C ASP A 134 -12.93 13.73 -8.19
N LEU A 135 -12.56 14.28 -7.03
CA LEU A 135 -11.57 13.68 -6.12
C LEU A 135 -12.08 12.36 -5.55
N TYR A 136 -13.34 12.32 -5.11
CA TYR A 136 -13.95 11.12 -4.54
C TYR A 136 -14.05 9.98 -5.57
N THR A 137 -14.45 10.30 -6.80
CA THR A 137 -14.50 9.33 -7.90
C THR A 137 -13.09 8.81 -8.24
N GLY A 138 -12.10 9.70 -8.28
CA GLY A 138 -10.70 9.32 -8.43
C GLY A 138 -10.20 8.40 -7.31
N ALA A 139 -10.58 8.69 -6.06
CA ALA A 139 -10.22 7.85 -4.91
C ALA A 139 -10.79 6.44 -5.02
N LEU A 140 -12.07 6.31 -5.41
CA LEU A 140 -12.72 5.01 -5.63
C LEU A 140 -12.08 4.23 -6.79
N PHE A 141 -11.77 4.90 -7.90
CA PHE A 141 -11.08 4.28 -9.02
C PHE A 141 -9.71 3.71 -8.61
N LEU A 142 -8.90 4.48 -7.88
CA LEU A 142 -7.61 4.01 -7.38
C LEU A 142 -7.77 2.88 -6.35
N LEU A 143 -8.83 2.89 -5.55
CA LEU A 143 -9.15 1.79 -4.64
C LEU A 143 -9.50 0.51 -5.42
N SER A 144 -10.24 0.62 -6.54
CA SER A 144 -10.48 -0.52 -7.43
C SER A 144 -9.18 -1.07 -8.03
N LEU A 145 -8.25 -0.19 -8.45
CA LEU A 145 -6.92 -0.62 -8.92
C LEU A 145 -6.11 -1.30 -7.83
N TYR A 146 -6.11 -0.78 -6.61
CA TYR A 146 -5.50 -1.43 -5.44
C TYR A 146 -5.97 -2.88 -5.28
N ASN A 147 -7.30 -3.08 -5.27
CA ASN A 147 -7.88 -4.43 -5.17
C ASN A 147 -7.45 -5.32 -6.35
N GLY A 148 -7.41 -4.76 -7.56
CA GLY A 148 -6.91 -5.47 -8.74
C GLY A 148 -5.46 -5.94 -8.58
N MET A 149 -4.56 -5.08 -8.11
CA MET A 149 -3.15 -5.41 -7.90
C MET A 149 -2.95 -6.48 -6.83
N GLU A 150 -3.69 -6.41 -5.72
CA GLU A 150 -3.67 -7.45 -4.67
C GLU A 150 -4.14 -8.80 -5.21
N ILE A 151 -5.25 -8.81 -5.95
CA ILE A 151 -5.78 -10.02 -6.58
C ILE A 151 -4.76 -10.59 -7.58
N THR A 152 -4.12 -9.73 -8.40
CA THR A 152 -3.07 -10.17 -9.32
C THR A 152 -1.87 -10.76 -8.58
N SER A 153 -1.40 -10.13 -7.51
CA SER A 153 -0.30 -10.68 -6.68
C SER A 153 -0.65 -12.07 -6.13
N TYR A 154 -1.86 -12.21 -5.59
CA TYR A 154 -2.35 -13.48 -5.07
C TYR A 154 -2.50 -14.55 -6.16
N ILE A 155 -3.07 -14.20 -7.32
CA ILE A 155 -3.24 -15.12 -8.45
C ILE A 155 -1.89 -15.52 -9.03
N LEU A 156 -0.92 -14.63 -9.14
CA LEU A 156 0.42 -14.98 -9.64
C LEU A 156 1.09 -16.03 -8.74
N GLY A 157 0.83 -16.00 -7.43
CA GLY A 157 1.23 -17.06 -6.52
C GLY A 157 0.55 -18.42 -6.78
N ILE A 158 -0.68 -18.44 -7.31
CA ILE A 158 -1.47 -19.66 -7.57
C ILE A 158 -1.32 -20.17 -9.01
N ALA A 159 -1.34 -19.29 -10.01
CA ALA A 159 -1.25 -19.64 -11.42
C ALA A 159 0.08 -20.33 -11.74
N TRP A 160 1.16 -19.91 -11.08
CA TRP A 160 2.44 -20.62 -11.14
C TRP A 160 2.45 -21.95 -10.37
N PHE A 161 1.67 -22.09 -9.30
CA PHE A 161 1.46 -23.40 -8.68
C PHE A 161 0.81 -24.37 -9.67
N LEU A 162 -0.14 -23.90 -10.50
CA LEU A 162 -0.77 -24.72 -11.55
C LEU A 162 0.20 -25.04 -12.70
N ASP A 163 1.03 -24.09 -13.15
CA ASP A 163 2.03 -24.34 -14.19
C ASP A 163 3.16 -25.27 -13.70
N PHE A 164 3.62 -25.09 -12.46
CA PHE A 164 4.55 -26.02 -11.79
C PHE A 164 3.94 -27.42 -11.62
N PHE A 165 2.68 -27.51 -11.17
CA PHE A 165 1.98 -28.79 -11.03
C PHE A 165 1.81 -29.46 -12.39
N CYS A 166 1.41 -28.72 -13.43
CA CYS A 166 1.30 -29.26 -14.78
C CYS A 166 2.66 -29.73 -15.32
N LYS A 167 3.73 -28.92 -15.24
CA LYS A 167 5.08 -29.29 -15.71
C LYS A 167 5.68 -30.47 -14.95
N LYS A 168 5.36 -30.65 -13.66
CA LYS A 168 5.90 -31.75 -12.84
C LYS A 168 5.12 -33.06 -12.96
N PHE A 169 3.81 -33.00 -13.21
CA PHE A 169 2.95 -34.19 -13.33
C PHE A 169 2.62 -34.61 -14.77
N SER A 170 2.81 -33.74 -15.76
CA SER A 170 2.71 -34.08 -17.19
C SER A 170 3.68 -35.18 -17.63
N PRO A 171 4.97 -35.22 -17.20
CA PRO A 171 5.89 -36.31 -17.55
C PRO A 171 5.56 -37.64 -16.86
N MET A 172 4.72 -37.63 -15.82
CA MET A 172 4.33 -38.83 -15.06
C MET A 172 3.06 -39.50 -15.61
N GLY A 173 2.46 -38.96 -16.68
CA GLY A 173 1.27 -39.52 -17.32
C GLY A 173 -0.02 -39.39 -16.51
N VAL A 174 -0.04 -38.55 -15.47
CA VAL A 174 -1.17 -38.40 -14.53
C VAL A 174 -2.17 -37.33 -15.00
N LEU A 175 -1.77 -36.42 -15.88
CA LEU A 175 -2.62 -35.36 -16.44
C LEU A 175 -2.56 -35.38 -17.98
N GLY A 176 -3.74 -35.35 -18.63
CA GLY A 176 -3.86 -35.11 -20.07
C GLY A 176 -3.35 -33.73 -20.45
N HIS A 177 -2.96 -33.54 -21.71
CA HIS A 177 -2.37 -32.31 -22.26
C HIS A 177 -2.96 -31.04 -21.63
N CYS A 178 -2.14 -30.29 -20.87
CA CYS A 178 -2.49 -28.95 -20.46
C CYS A 178 -2.41 -28.04 -21.70
N GLU A 179 -3.56 -27.69 -22.27
CA GLU A 179 -3.68 -26.50 -23.11
C GLU A 179 -3.95 -25.29 -22.20
N VAL A 180 -3.25 -24.20 -22.50
CA VAL A 180 -3.30 -22.90 -21.79
C VAL A 180 -4.70 -22.33 -21.79
#